data_AF-A0A3D3I8R6-F1
#
_entry.id   AF-A0A3D3I8R6-F1
#
_cell.length_a   1.000
_cell.length_b   1.000
_cell.length_c   1.000
_cell.angle_alpha   90.00
_cell.angle_beta   90.00
_cell.angle_gamma   90.00
#
_symmetry.space_group_name_H-M   'P 1'
#
loop_
_entity.id
_entity.type
_entity.pdbx_description
1 polymer ?
#
loop_
_entity_poly.entity_id
_entity_poly.type
_entity_poly.pdbx_seq_one_letter_code
_entity_poly.pdbx_strand_id
1 'polypeptide(L)'
;MNFLAHVYLSGNDPQLMIGNFIGDFVKGRNLNDRYNADIVKGIELHRAIDEFTDQHEVVLNSKVRLRPKYRHYSGVIVDMYYDHFLAKNWNDFHDISLQSFASQFYALLKENESILPKEVLYMMPYMIKGNWFVNYAQKDGIHRALTGMSRRTSFDSKMD
;
A
#
# COMPACT_ATOMS: atom_id res chain seq x y z
N MET A 1 -2.26 0.05 6.81
CA MET A 1 -2.90 0.65 5.60
C MET A 1 -2.39 -0.09 4.36
N ASN A 2 -2.76 0.28 3.12
CA ASN A 2 -2.21 -0.33 1.90
C ASN A 2 -1.44 0.72 1.07
N PHE A 3 -0.96 0.35 -0.12
CA PHE A 3 0.05 1.09 -0.87
C PHE A 3 -0.28 2.56 -1.15
N LEU A 4 -1.50 2.89 -1.58
CA LEU A 4 -1.85 4.26 -1.96
C LEU A 4 -1.79 5.19 -0.75
N ALA A 5 -2.37 4.79 0.38
CA ALA A 5 -2.35 5.62 1.58
C ALA A 5 -0.92 5.82 2.13
N HIS A 6 -0.08 4.79 2.11
CA HIS A 6 1.33 4.93 2.53
C HIS A 6 2.08 5.95 1.66
N VAL A 7 1.90 5.89 0.34
CA VAL A 7 2.54 6.86 -0.57
C VAL A 7 1.96 8.26 -0.37
N TYR A 8 0.63 8.40 -0.27
CA TYR A 8 -0.04 9.68 -0.04
C TYR A 8 0.40 10.37 1.26
N LEU A 9 0.50 9.62 2.36
CA LEU A 9 0.92 10.13 3.67
C LEU A 9 2.42 10.48 3.75
N SER A 10 3.18 10.26 2.68
CA SER A 10 4.59 10.66 2.58
C SER A 10 4.76 12.11 2.10
N GLY A 11 3.68 12.85 1.86
CA GLY A 11 3.73 14.24 1.42
C GLY A 11 4.34 14.38 0.02
N ASN A 12 5.30 15.29 -0.15
CA ASN A 12 5.93 15.58 -1.46
C ASN A 12 7.40 15.14 -1.55
N ASP A 13 7.89 14.35 -0.58
CA ASP A 13 9.28 13.87 -0.57
C ASP A 13 9.40 12.53 -1.33
N PRO A 14 10.09 12.48 -2.49
CA PRO A 14 10.17 11.26 -3.29
C PRO A 14 10.90 10.10 -2.58
N GLN A 15 11.92 10.39 -1.79
CA GLN A 15 12.68 9.35 -1.10
C GLN A 15 11.87 8.77 0.07
N LEU A 16 11.13 9.63 0.76
CA LEU A 16 10.18 9.22 1.80
C LEU A 16 9.06 8.35 1.22
N MET A 17 8.50 8.74 0.06
CA MET A 17 7.50 7.95 -0.67
C MET A 17 8.01 6.56 -1.01
N ILE A 18 9.23 6.45 -1.55
CA ILE A 18 9.84 5.16 -1.87
C ILE A 18 9.99 4.32 -0.60
N GLY A 19 10.56 4.90 0.47
CA GLY A 19 10.74 4.20 1.74
C GLY A 19 9.42 3.69 2.33
N ASN A 20 8.39 4.52 2.33
CA ASN A 20 7.08 4.18 2.88
C ASN A 20 6.39 3.09 2.05
N PHE A 21 6.55 3.13 0.73
CA PHE A 21 6.04 2.10 -0.17
C PHE A 21 6.71 0.74 0.02
N ILE A 22 8.03 0.71 0.22
CA ILE A 22 8.77 -0.55 0.33
C ILE A 22 8.76 -1.14 1.76
N GLY A 23 8.13 -0.48 2.73
CA GLY A 23 8.19 -0.81 4.17
C GLY A 23 7.93 -2.29 4.47
N ASP A 24 6.85 -2.86 3.94
CA ASP A 24 6.48 -4.28 4.08
C ASP A 24 7.52 -5.25 3.52
N PHE A 25 8.27 -4.83 2.51
CA PHE A 25 9.26 -5.64 1.81
C PHE A 25 10.65 -5.58 2.47
N VAL A 26 10.86 -4.66 3.40
CA VAL A 26 12.14 -4.46 4.07
C VAL A 26 12.09 -4.96 5.52
N LYS A 27 12.69 -6.13 5.74
CA LYS A 27 12.78 -6.75 7.08
C LYS A 27 13.98 -6.27 7.87
N GLY A 28 13.79 -6.12 9.19
CA GLY A 28 14.85 -5.83 10.15
C GLY A 28 15.03 -4.34 10.44
N ARG A 29 15.92 -4.05 11.40
CA ARG A 29 16.20 -2.68 11.90
C ARG A 29 17.49 -2.08 11.34
N ASN A 30 18.38 -2.88 10.76
CA ASN A 30 19.60 -2.36 10.18
C ASN A 30 19.35 -1.93 8.72
N LEU A 31 18.82 -0.71 8.58
CA LEU A 31 18.43 -0.11 7.30
C LEU A 31 19.53 0.81 6.74
N ASN A 32 20.34 1.41 7.61
CA ASN A 32 21.32 2.44 7.27
C ASN A 32 22.44 1.97 6.33
N ASP A 33 22.74 0.66 6.34
CA ASP A 33 23.74 0.07 5.45
C ASP A 33 23.22 -0.11 4.01
N ARG A 34 21.91 0.01 3.81
CA ARG A 34 21.21 -0.36 2.56
C ARG A 34 20.52 0.81 1.88
N TYR A 35 20.09 1.78 2.67
CA TYR A 35 19.27 2.90 2.24
C TYR A 35 19.81 4.21 2.78
N ASN A 36 19.58 5.30 2.04
CA ASN A 36 19.87 6.64 2.52
C ASN A 36 18.89 7.04 3.64
N ALA A 37 19.20 8.13 4.35
CA ALA A 37 18.44 8.55 5.52
C ALA A 37 16.95 8.82 5.26
N ASP A 38 16.58 9.35 4.11
CA ASP A 38 15.18 9.71 3.84
C ASP A 38 14.34 8.50 3.44
N ILE A 39 14.92 7.51 2.74
CA ILE A 39 14.28 6.21 2.53
C ILE A 39 14.12 5.46 3.86
N VAL A 40 15.13 5.52 4.74
CA VAL A 40 15.03 4.93 6.09
C VAL A 40 13.87 5.56 6.86
N LYS A 41 13.75 6.90 6.87
CA LYS A 41 12.61 7.61 7.45
C LYS A 41 11.28 7.15 6.83
N GLY A 42 11.24 6.89 5.52
CA GLY A 42 10.03 6.41 4.85
C GLY A 42 9.61 5.04 5.35
N ILE A 43 10.57 4.11 5.51
CA ILE A 43 10.32 2.78 6.06
C ILE A 43 9.86 2.86 7.52
N GLU A 44 10.44 3.77 8.31
CA GLU A 44 10.00 4.02 9.69
C GLU A 44 8.60 4.64 9.74
N LEU A 45 8.29 5.56 8.82
CA LEU A 45 6.99 6.18 8.68
C LEU A 45 5.91 5.14 8.34
N HIS A 46 6.21 4.19 7.45
CA HIS A 46 5.33 3.07 7.16
C HIS A 46 4.93 2.33 8.44
N ARG A 47 5.94 1.94 9.24
CA ARG A 47 5.72 1.23 10.52
C ARG A 47 4.92 2.06 11.50
N ALA A 48 5.18 3.37 11.57
CA ALA A 48 4.44 4.27 12.45
C ALA A 48 2.97 4.42 12.05
N ILE A 49 2.68 4.51 10.74
CA ILE A 49 1.30 4.54 10.21
C ILE A 49 0.59 3.24 10.55
N ASP A 50 1.23 2.09 10.33
CA ASP A 50 0.64 0.80 10.64
C ASP A 50 0.43 0.60 12.13
N GLU A 51 1.40 0.94 12.97
CA GLU A 51 1.24 0.87 14.43
C GLU A 51 0.08 1.75 14.90
N PHE A 52 -0.01 2.98 14.40
CA PHE A 52 -1.11 3.88 14.73
C PHE A 52 -2.46 3.31 14.29
N THR A 53 -2.57 2.85 13.04
CA THR A 53 -3.85 2.35 12.50
C THR A 53 -4.25 1.01 13.11
N ASP A 54 -3.31 0.13 13.44
CA ASP A 54 -3.58 -1.15 14.08
C ASP A 54 -4.14 -1.00 15.50
N GLN A 55 -3.77 0.07 16.21
CA GLN A 55 -4.25 0.37 17.56
C GLN A 55 -5.52 1.25 17.55
N HIS A 56 -5.88 1.85 16.42
CA HIS A 56 -6.99 2.78 16.35
C HIS A 56 -8.36 2.08 16.45
N GLU A 57 -9.22 2.55 17.34
CA GLU A 57 -10.51 1.92 17.65
C GLU A 57 -11.40 1.71 16.40
N VAL A 58 -11.46 2.70 15.51
CA VAL A 58 -12.23 2.61 14.26
C VAL A 58 -11.74 1.49 13.34
N VAL A 59 -10.43 1.26 13.29
CA VAL A 59 -9.82 0.20 12.47
C VAL A 59 -10.08 -1.16 13.10
N LEU A 60 -9.93 -1.26 14.42
CA LEU A 60 -10.26 -2.47 15.18
C LEU A 60 -11.73 -2.87 14.98
N ASN A 61 -12.66 -1.92 15.07
CA ASN A 61 -14.08 -2.15 14.83
C ASN A 61 -14.35 -2.65 13.40
N SER A 62 -13.64 -2.11 12.40
CA SER A 62 -13.73 -2.58 11.01
C SER A 62 -13.24 -4.02 10.87
N LYS A 63 -12.10 -4.36 11.49
CA LYS A 63 -11.54 -5.73 11.49
C LYS A 63 -12.49 -6.72 12.18
N VAL A 64 -13.09 -6.35 13.32
CA VAL A 64 -14.02 -7.21 14.08
C VAL A 64 -15.24 -7.62 13.25
N ARG A 65 -15.80 -6.71 12.44
CA ARG A 65 -16.95 -7.01 11.56
C ARG A 65 -16.65 -8.11 10.53
N LEU A 66 -15.40 -8.21 10.08
CA LEU A 66 -14.96 -9.14 9.03
C LEU A 66 -14.37 -10.45 9.60
N ARG A 67 -13.86 -10.43 10.84
CA ARG A 67 -13.22 -11.58 11.48
C ARG A 67 -14.00 -12.90 11.41
N PRO A 68 -15.33 -12.94 11.62
CA PRO A 68 -16.08 -14.20 11.58
C PRO A 68 -15.97 -14.94 10.24
N LYS A 69 -15.85 -14.20 9.13
CA LYS A 69 -15.78 -14.78 7.79
C LYS A 69 -14.34 -14.93 7.28
N TYR A 70 -13.49 -13.92 7.52
CA TYR A 70 -12.19 -13.78 6.85
C TYR A 70 -10.98 -14.02 7.78
N ARG A 71 -11.19 -14.20 9.09
CA ARG A 71 -10.14 -14.50 10.08
C ARG A 71 -8.96 -13.52 9.98
N HIS A 72 -7.73 -13.99 9.78
CA HIS A 72 -6.52 -13.16 9.71
C HIS A 72 -6.46 -12.27 8.47
N TYR A 73 -7.20 -12.60 7.40
CA TYR A 73 -7.30 -11.76 6.21
C TYR A 73 -8.16 -10.51 6.41
N SER A 74 -8.88 -10.40 7.53
CA SER A 74 -9.70 -9.23 7.84
C SER A 74 -8.90 -7.94 7.85
N GLY A 75 -7.63 -7.98 8.29
CA GLY A 75 -6.74 -6.82 8.25
C GLY A 75 -6.48 -6.35 6.83
N VAL A 76 -5.96 -7.26 6.00
CA VAL A 76 -5.67 -7.02 4.57
C VAL A 76 -6.88 -6.44 3.83
N ILE A 77 -8.07 -7.01 4.07
CA ILE A 77 -9.31 -6.52 3.45
C ILE A 77 -9.60 -5.09 3.92
N VAL A 78 -9.54 -4.80 5.22
CA VAL A 78 -9.78 -3.45 5.76
C VAL A 78 -8.79 -2.44 5.18
N ASP A 79 -7.50 -2.77 5.12
CA ASP A 79 -6.47 -1.90 4.56
C ASP A 79 -6.75 -1.55 3.09
N MET A 80 -7.14 -2.55 2.28
CA MET A 80 -7.57 -2.31 0.90
C MET A 80 -8.81 -1.43 0.80
N TYR A 81 -9.77 -1.58 1.70
CA TYR A 81 -10.96 -0.72 1.71
C TYR A 81 -10.63 0.71 2.13
N TYR A 82 -9.62 0.96 2.95
CA TYR A 82 -9.21 2.33 3.22
C TYR A 82 -8.57 2.98 1.99
N ASP A 83 -7.72 2.26 1.26
CA ASP A 83 -7.22 2.71 -0.03
C ASP A 83 -8.35 2.89 -1.06
N HIS A 84 -9.42 2.08 -1.01
CA HIS A 84 -10.62 2.28 -1.81
C HIS A 84 -11.21 3.66 -1.60
N PHE A 85 -11.46 4.00 -0.34
CA PHE A 85 -12.18 5.21 0.02
C PHE A 85 -11.32 6.44 -0.23
N LEU A 86 -10.00 6.33 -0.02
CA LEU A 86 -9.06 7.36 -0.41
C LEU A 86 -9.06 7.57 -1.93
N ALA A 87 -8.92 6.50 -2.72
CA ALA A 87 -8.90 6.59 -4.18
C ALA A 87 -10.23 7.10 -4.76
N LYS A 88 -11.36 6.63 -4.21
CA LYS A 88 -12.70 6.98 -4.68
C LYS A 88 -13.04 8.43 -4.40
N ASN A 89 -12.63 8.95 -3.24
CA ASN A 89 -12.91 10.33 -2.83
C ASN A 89 -11.68 11.23 -2.97
N TRP A 90 -10.75 10.89 -3.87
CA TRP A 90 -9.43 11.51 -3.96
C TRP A 90 -9.46 13.04 -4.08
N ASN A 91 -10.43 13.58 -4.83
CA ASN A 91 -10.56 15.01 -5.06
C ASN A 91 -10.89 15.81 -3.78
N ASP A 92 -11.34 15.15 -2.71
CA ASP A 92 -11.58 15.79 -1.41
C ASP A 92 -10.29 15.94 -0.59
N PHE A 93 -9.21 15.25 -0.98
CA PHE A 93 -7.97 15.13 -0.22
C PHE A 93 -6.73 15.65 -0.95
N HIS A 94 -6.79 15.82 -2.27
CA HIS A 94 -5.63 16.25 -3.05
C HIS A 94 -6.03 17.05 -4.30
N ASP A 95 -5.28 18.13 -4.55
CA ASP A 95 -5.52 19.03 -5.69
C ASP A 95 -5.19 18.44 -7.08
N ILE A 96 -4.30 17.44 -7.16
CA ILE A 96 -3.93 16.81 -8.43
C ILE A 96 -4.76 15.55 -8.63
N SER A 97 -5.07 15.21 -9.89
CA SER A 97 -5.82 13.98 -10.17
C SER A 97 -5.08 12.73 -9.69
N LEU A 98 -5.82 11.72 -9.22
CA LEU A 98 -5.26 10.42 -8.83
C LEU A 98 -4.46 9.77 -9.97
N GLN A 99 -4.89 9.98 -11.21
CA GLN A 99 -4.18 9.50 -12.40
C GLN A 99 -2.81 10.16 -12.53
N SER A 100 -2.71 11.48 -12.33
CA SER A 100 -1.44 12.20 -12.34
C SER A 100 -0.53 11.76 -11.19
N PHE A 101 -1.07 11.69 -9.98
CA PHE A 101 -0.34 11.24 -8.79
C PHE A 101 0.25 9.83 -8.98
N ALA A 102 -0.59 8.87 -9.40
CA ALA A 102 -0.15 7.51 -9.66
C ALA A 102 0.92 7.46 -10.76
N SER A 103 0.75 8.22 -11.84
CA SER A 103 1.73 8.24 -12.94
C SER A 103 3.08 8.80 -12.50
N GLN A 104 3.08 9.86 -11.68
CA GLN A 104 4.30 10.44 -11.12
C GLN A 104 4.99 9.43 -10.20
N PHE A 105 4.25 8.78 -9.31
CA PHE A 105 4.83 7.79 -8.41
C PHE A 105 5.37 6.55 -9.16
N TYR A 106 4.68 6.08 -10.19
CA TYR A 106 5.17 4.98 -11.02
C TYR A 106 6.42 5.32 -11.81
N ALA A 107 6.57 6.58 -12.27
CA ALA A 107 7.81 7.05 -12.87
C ALA A 107 8.94 7.07 -11.84
N LEU A 108 8.67 7.59 -10.63
CA LEU A 108 9.63 7.61 -9.53
C LEU A 108 10.15 6.21 -9.18
N LEU A 109 9.28 5.19 -9.13
CA LEU A 109 9.70 3.81 -8.88
C LEU A 109 10.64 3.29 -9.97
N LYS A 110 10.34 3.56 -11.25
CA LYS A 110 11.18 3.15 -12.38
C LYS A 110 12.56 3.81 -12.34
N GLU A 111 12.61 5.10 -12.01
CA GLU A 111 13.85 5.85 -11.88
C GLU A 111 14.74 5.33 -10.74
N ASN A 112 14.15 4.63 -9.77
CA ASN A 112 14.82 4.13 -8.57
C ASN A 112 14.84 2.60 -8.49
N GLU A 113 14.70 1.88 -9.60
CA GLU A 113 14.68 0.41 -9.62
C GLU A 113 15.87 -0.25 -8.88
N SER A 114 17.05 0.37 -8.96
CA SER A 114 18.29 -0.18 -8.38
C SER A 114 18.27 -0.33 -6.86
N ILE A 115 17.41 0.43 -6.17
CA ILE A 115 17.29 0.39 -4.71
C ILE A 115 16.06 -0.41 -4.23
N LEU A 116 15.18 -0.84 -5.14
CA LEU A 116 13.96 -1.53 -4.76
C LEU A 116 14.24 -2.99 -4.34
N PRO A 117 13.53 -3.51 -3.31
CA PRO A 117 13.57 -4.94 -2.99
C PRO A 117 13.17 -5.81 -4.18
N LYS A 118 13.71 -7.04 -4.24
CA LYS A 118 13.46 -7.97 -5.36
C LYS A 118 11.97 -8.25 -5.56
N GLU A 119 11.25 -8.42 -4.47
CA GLU A 119 9.81 -8.64 -4.44
C GLU A 119 9.04 -7.48 -5.08
N VAL A 120 9.47 -6.24 -4.82
CA VAL A 120 8.91 -5.03 -5.44
C VAL A 120 9.23 -5.02 -6.93
N LEU A 121 10.47 -5.33 -7.34
CA LEU A 121 10.85 -5.40 -8.75
C LEU A 121 10.01 -6.42 -9.54
N TYR A 122 9.64 -7.55 -8.93
CA TYR A 122 8.75 -8.53 -9.56
C TYR A 122 7.30 -8.05 -9.62
N MET A 123 6.80 -7.37 -8.58
CA MET A 123 5.42 -6.90 -8.49
C MET A 123 5.15 -5.65 -9.35
N MET A 124 6.12 -4.73 -9.39
CA MET A 124 5.97 -3.38 -9.93
C MET A 124 5.47 -3.35 -11.38
N PRO A 125 5.97 -4.17 -12.33
CA PRO A 125 5.44 -4.16 -13.70
C PRO A 125 3.95 -4.43 -13.80
N TYR A 126 3.42 -5.33 -12.95
CA TYR A 126 1.99 -5.63 -12.88
C TYR A 126 1.18 -4.52 -12.21
N MET A 127 1.74 -3.89 -11.17
CA MET A 127 1.15 -2.73 -10.50
C MET A 127 0.97 -1.57 -11.49
N ILE A 128 2.02 -1.25 -12.24
CA ILE A 128 2.03 -0.14 -13.20
C ILE A 128 1.09 -0.46 -14.38
N LYS A 129 1.22 -1.65 -14.98
CA LYS A 129 0.35 -2.08 -16.10
C LYS A 129 -1.13 -2.09 -15.70
N GLY A 130 -1.42 -2.52 -14.48
CA GLY A 130 -2.76 -2.57 -13.92
C GLY A 130 -3.23 -1.26 -13.30
N ASN A 131 -2.42 -0.21 -13.28
CA ASN A 131 -2.68 1.09 -12.65
C ASN A 131 -3.44 0.94 -11.31
N TRP A 132 -2.83 0.22 -10.36
CA TRP A 132 -3.52 -0.23 -9.14
C TRP A 132 -4.12 0.93 -8.33
N PHE A 133 -3.39 2.04 -8.20
CA PHE A 133 -3.83 3.19 -7.41
C PHE A 133 -5.15 3.76 -7.93
N VAL A 134 -5.25 3.94 -9.25
CA VAL A 134 -6.47 4.45 -9.88
C VAL A 134 -7.58 3.41 -9.85
N ASN A 135 -7.23 2.13 -10.06
CA ASN A 135 -8.23 1.07 -10.02
C ASN A 135 -8.77 0.82 -8.61
N TYR A 136 -8.08 1.21 -7.54
CA TYR A 136 -8.63 1.17 -6.19
C TYR A 136 -9.88 2.04 -6.05
N ALA A 137 -10.10 3.07 -6.87
CA ALA A 137 -11.34 3.85 -6.86
C ALA A 137 -12.57 3.02 -7.31
N GLN A 138 -12.35 1.90 -7.99
CA GLN A 138 -13.39 1.05 -8.57
C GLN A 138 -13.58 -0.22 -7.75
N LYS A 139 -14.83 -0.62 -7.50
CA LYS A 139 -15.16 -1.87 -6.78
C LYS A 139 -14.52 -3.10 -7.46
N ASP A 140 -14.58 -3.15 -8.79
CA ASP A 140 -13.99 -4.23 -9.58
C ASP A 140 -12.46 -4.24 -9.51
N GLY A 141 -11.82 -3.08 -9.29
CA GLY A 141 -10.38 -3.00 -9.06
C GLY A 141 -9.97 -3.68 -7.76
N ILE A 142 -10.72 -3.43 -6.69
CA ILE A 142 -10.49 -4.06 -5.39
C ILE A 142 -10.81 -5.54 -5.40
N HIS A 143 -11.93 -5.93 -6.01
CA HIS A 143 -12.25 -7.34 -6.18
C HIS A 143 -11.12 -8.09 -6.90
N ARG A 144 -10.62 -7.56 -8.03
CA ARG A 144 -9.48 -8.17 -8.74
C ARG A 144 -8.22 -8.29 -7.89
N ALA A 145 -7.90 -7.27 -7.10
CA ALA A 145 -6.72 -7.29 -6.24
C ALA A 145 -6.88 -8.30 -5.08
N LEU A 146 -8.05 -8.38 -4.45
CA LEU A 146 -8.39 -9.39 -3.44
C LEU A 146 -8.34 -10.82 -3.99
N THR A 147 -8.98 -11.07 -5.14
CA THR A 147 -8.93 -12.37 -5.83
C THR A 147 -7.49 -12.74 -6.22
N GLY A 148 -6.71 -11.76 -6.70
CA GLY A 148 -5.30 -11.96 -7.02
C GLY A 148 -4.46 -12.37 -5.81
N MET A 149 -4.77 -11.84 -4.62
CA MET A 149 -4.14 -12.27 -3.37
C MET A 149 -4.64 -13.65 -2.93
N SER A 150 -5.94 -13.93 -3.00
CA SER A 150 -6.52 -15.25 -2.67
C SER A 150 -5.81 -16.39 -3.41
N ARG A 151 -5.53 -16.19 -4.71
CA ARG A 151 -4.82 -17.18 -5.54
C ARG A 151 -3.37 -17.45 -5.11
N ARG A 152 -2.75 -16.53 -4.37
CA ARG A 152 -1.36 -16.63 -3.89
C ARG A 152 -1.26 -17.10 -2.45
N THR A 153 -2.38 -17.15 -1.71
CA THR A 153 -2.40 -17.62 -0.33
C THR A 153 -2.48 -19.15 -0.27
N SER A 154 -1.73 -19.76 0.65
CA SER A 154 -1.70 -21.22 0.83
C SER A 154 -2.96 -21.79 1.50
N PHE A 155 -3.86 -20.94 2.00
CA PHE A 155 -5.07 -21.32 2.74
C PHE A 155 -6.30 -20.66 2.12
N ASP A 156 -7.48 -21.28 2.26
CA ASP A 156 -8.76 -20.70 1.85
C ASP A 156 -8.99 -19.36 2.54
N SER A 157 -8.80 -18.27 1.77
CA SER A 157 -8.90 -16.90 2.25
C SER A 157 -10.31 -16.33 2.14
N LYS A 158 -11.17 -16.95 1.32
CA LYS A 158 -12.52 -16.49 0.97
C LYS A 158 -12.58 -15.07 0.40
N MET A 159 -11.45 -14.54 -0.07
CA MET A 159 -11.34 -13.18 -0.62
C MET A 159 -11.74 -13.10 -2.11
N ASP A 160 -12.00 -14.24 -2.73
CA ASP A 160 -12.49 -14.40 -4.10
C ASP A 160 -14.01 -14.24 -4.25
#